data_AF-A0A7C3RDM7-F1
#
_entry.id   AF-A0A7C3RDM7-F1
#
_cell.length_a   1.000
_cell.length_b   1.000
_cell.length_c   1.000
_cell.angle_alpha   90.00
_cell.angle_beta   90.00
_cell.angle_gamma   90.00
#
_symmetry.space_group_name_H-M   'P 1'
#
loop_
_entity.id
_entity.type
_entity.pdbx_description
1 polymer ?
#
loop_
_entity_poly.entity_id
_entity_poly.type
_entity_poly.pdbx_seq_one_letter_code
_entity_poly.pdbx_strand_id
1 'polypeptide(L)' 'EHSMVGTSKALEEIRRQRGWSVRELNEELERRKRVLEFMLEHNIRDFKRVSNIIHTYQTKPDKVMEAISKGKEG' A
#
# COMPACT_ATOMS: atom_id res chain seq x y z
N GLU A 1 6.18 26.95 -16.31
CA GLU A 1 6.78 26.42 -15.08
C GLU A 1 5.86 25.39 -14.45
N HIS A 2 6.41 24.51 -13.62
CA HIS A 2 5.94 23.16 -13.28
C HIS A 2 4.47 23.04 -12.85
N SER A 3 3.76 22.12 -13.50
CA SER A 3 2.42 21.67 -13.16
C SER A 3 2.38 21.13 -11.73
N MET A 4 1.89 21.90 -10.78
CA MET A 4 1.37 21.33 -9.54
C MET A 4 0.06 20.62 -9.90
N VAL A 5 0.16 19.34 -10.29
CA VAL A 5 -0.99 18.43 -10.22
C VAL A 5 -1.41 18.45 -8.75
N GLY A 6 -2.48 19.18 -8.46
CA GLY A 6 -2.87 19.54 -7.10
C GLY A 6 -2.92 18.30 -6.22
N THR A 7 -2.32 18.40 -5.04
CA THR A 7 -2.44 17.42 -3.95
C THR A 7 -3.86 16.85 -3.91
N SER A 8 -4.01 15.54 -4.06
CA SER A 8 -5.31 14.88 -4.06
C SER A 8 -6.07 15.26 -2.80
N LYS A 9 -7.23 15.90 -2.97
CA LYS A 9 -8.08 16.35 -1.85
C LYS A 9 -8.46 15.17 -0.94
N ALA A 10 -8.71 14.00 -1.53
CA ALA A 10 -9.02 12.78 -0.78
C ALA A 10 -7.83 12.31 0.07
N LEU A 11 -6.60 12.34 -0.47
CA LEU A 11 -5.42 11.97 0.29
C LEU A 11 -5.14 12.96 1.42
N GLU A 12 -5.33 14.26 1.17
CA GLU A 12 -5.22 15.29 2.22
C GLU A 12 -6.27 15.12 3.32
N GLU A 13 -7.50 14.74 2.97
CA GLU A 13 -8.54 14.44 3.95
C GLU A 13 -8.20 13.21 4.80
N ILE A 14 -7.77 12.11 4.16
CA ILE A 14 -7.33 10.89 4.85
C ILE A 14 -6.16 11.19 5.78
N ARG A 15 -5.17 11.96 5.31
CA ARG A 15 -4.01 12.38 6.09
C ARG A 15 -4.44 13.15 7.33
N ARG A 16 -5.33 14.13 7.18
CA ARG A 16 -5.87 14.91 8.31
C ARG A 16 -6.67 14.05 9.28
N GLN A 17 -7.58 13.20 8.78
CA GLN A 17 -8.40 12.32 9.61
C GLN A 17 -7.56 11.34 10.43
N ARG A 18 -6.42 10.90 9.90
CA ARG A 18 -5.52 9.95 10.56
C ARG A 18 -4.40 10.61 11.36
N GLY A 19 -4.31 11.95 11.35
CA GLY A 19 -3.24 12.69 12.01
C GLY A 19 -1.86 12.44 11.40
N TRP A 20 -1.79 12.01 10.13
CA TRP A 20 -0.54 11.68 9.47
C TRP A 20 0.20 12.93 8.97
N SER A 21 1.53 12.85 9.03
CA SER A 21 2.43 13.69 8.24
C SER A 21 2.34 13.32 6.76
N VAL A 22 2.83 14.20 5.89
CA VAL A 22 2.95 13.91 4.44
C VAL A 22 3.86 12.70 4.21
N ARG A 23 4.90 12.55 5.03
CA ARG A 23 5.81 11.41 4.98
C ARG A 23 5.10 10.10 5.25
N GLU A 24 4.31 10.00 6.33
CA GLU A 24 3.56 8.79 6.67
C GLU A 24 2.53 8.42 5.60
N LEU A 25 1.86 9.43 5.01
CA LEU A 25 0.97 9.20 3.87
C LEU A 25 1.72 8.56 2.69
N ASN A 26 2.88 9.09 2.34
CA ASN A 26 3.70 8.56 1.25
C ASN A 26 4.23 7.15 1.57
N GLU A 27 4.69 6.92 2.80
CA GLU A 27 5.14 5.60 3.25
C GLU A 27 4.02 4.56 3.16
N GLU A 28 2.78 4.92 3.54
CA GLU A 28 1.63 4.02 3.42
C GLU A 28 1.24 3.76 1.95
N LEU A 29 1.33 4.77 1.08
CA LEU A 29 1.10 4.59 -0.36
C LEU A 29 2.13 3.63 -0.98
N GLU A 30 3.41 3.79 -0.63
CA GLU A 30 4.48 2.90 -1.10
C GLU A 30 4.31 1.48 -0.56
N ARG A 31 3.91 1.30 0.70
CA ARG A 31 3.59 -0.03 1.25
C ARG A 31 2.46 -0.70 0.47
N ARG A 32 1.35 0.01 0.24
CA ARG A 32 0.22 -0.52 -0.54
C ARG A 32 0.62 -0.88 -1.96
N LYS A 33 1.43 -0.05 -2.61
CA LYS A 33 1.97 -0.32 -3.94
C LYS A 33 2.77 -1.62 -3.95
N ARG A 34 3.69 -1.83 -2.99
CA ARG A 34 4.47 -3.08 -2.87
C ARG A 34 3.60 -4.32 -2.69
N VAL A 35 2.49 -4.22 -1.95
CA VAL A 35 1.54 -5.33 -1.80
C VAL A 35 0.90 -5.69 -3.14
N LEU A 36 0.52 -4.69 -3.94
CA LEU A 36 -0.02 -4.92 -5.29
C LEU A 36 1.04 -5.49 -6.23
N GLU A 37 2.26 -4.96 -6.21
CA GLU A 37 3.40 -5.46 -7.01
C GLU A 37 3.72 -6.92 -6.67
N PHE A 38 3.76 -7.29 -5.39
CA PHE A 38 3.94 -8.68 -4.96
C PHE A 38 2.84 -9.60 -5.52
N MET A 39 1.58 -9.18 -5.49
CA MET A 39 0.50 -9.97 -6.08
C MET A 39 0.69 -10.17 -7.59
N LEU A 40 1.19 -9.15 -8.30
CA LEU A 40 1.49 -9.25 -9.72
C LEU A 40 2.68 -10.19 -9.99
N GLU A 41 3.79 -10.03 -9.27
CA GLU A 41 5.01 -10.85 -9.39
C GLU A 41 4.72 -12.34 -9.17
N HIS A 42 3.82 -12.66 -8.24
CA HIS A 42 3.41 -14.04 -7.94
C HIS A 42 2.16 -14.52 -8.70
N ASN A 43 1.71 -13.77 -9.72
CA ASN A 43 0.55 -14.07 -10.55
C ASN A 43 -0.74 -14.37 -9.75
N ILE A 44 -0.93 -13.66 -8.63
CA ILE A 44 -2.11 -13.76 -7.77
C ILE A 44 -3.21 -12.88 -8.35
N ARG A 45 -4.16 -13.51 -9.05
CA ARG A 45 -5.21 -12.80 -9.81
C ARG A 45 -6.63 -13.23 -9.46
N ASP A 46 -6.80 -14.33 -8.74
CA ASP A 46 -8.13 -14.76 -8.34
C ASP A 46 -8.66 -13.89 -7.20
N PHE A 47 -9.96 -13.58 -7.28
CA PHE A 47 -10.61 -12.66 -6.36
C PHE A 47 -10.46 -13.09 -4.88
N LYS A 48 -10.53 -14.39 -4.59
CA LYS A 48 -10.45 -14.89 -3.21
C LYS A 48 -9.08 -14.65 -2.59
N ARG A 49 -8.00 -14.97 -3.30
CA ARG A 49 -6.63 -14.75 -2.81
C ARG A 49 -6.29 -13.27 -2.72
N VAL A 50 -6.68 -12.47 -3.71
CA VAL A 50 -6.51 -11.01 -3.67
C VAL A 50 -7.21 -10.41 -2.45
N SER A 51 -8.49 -10.75 -2.25
CA SER A 51 -9.28 -10.25 -1.11
C SER A 51 -8.67 -10.63 0.23
N ASN A 52 -8.17 -11.86 0.35
CA ASN A 52 -7.53 -12.32 1.58
C ASN A 52 -6.23 -11.55 1.88
N ILE A 53 -5.41 -11.27 0.87
CA ILE A 53 -4.18 -10.49 1.04
C ILE A 53 -4.50 -9.05 1.45
N ILE A 54 -5.47 -8.41 0.80
CA ILE A 54 -5.90 -7.04 1.13
C ILE A 54 -6.44 -6.99 2.56
N HIS A 55 -7.32 -7.91 2.95
CA HIS A 55 -7.87 -7.98 4.31
C HIS A 55 -6.77 -8.23 5.36
N THR A 56 -5.82 -9.10 5.06
CA THR A 56 -4.68 -9.36 5.95
C THR A 56 -3.81 -8.12 6.10
N TYR A 57 -3.56 -7.38 5.01
CA TYR A 57 -2.81 -6.12 5.09
C TYR A 57 -3.54 -5.05 5.91
N GLN A 58 -4.87 -4.93 5.77
CA GLN A 58 -5.66 -3.98 6.56
C GLN A 58 -5.62 -4.27 8.06
N THR A 59 -5.56 -5.54 8.45
CA THR A 59 -5.58 -5.97 9.86
C THR A 59 -4.19 -6.13 10.48
N LYS A 60 -3.20 -6.56 9.69
CA LYS A 60 -1.83 -6.90 10.12
C LYS A 60 -0.82 -6.51 9.02
N PRO A 61 -0.62 -5.21 8.75
CA PRO A 61 0.21 -4.76 7.64
C PRO A 61 1.65 -5.24 7.77
N ASP A 62 2.23 -5.21 8.98
CA ASP A 62 3.63 -5.55 9.21
C ASP A 62 3.93 -7.01 8.84
N LYS A 63 3.00 -7.92 9.14
CA LYS A 63 3.10 -9.34 8.78
C LYS A 63 3.12 -9.54 7.27
N VAL A 64 2.31 -8.78 6.52
CA VAL A 64 2.29 -8.83 5.06
C VAL A 64 3.58 -8.24 4.49
N MET A 65 4.05 -7.12 5.02
CA MET A 65 5.28 -6.49 4.57
C MET A 65 6.51 -7.36 4.83
N GLU A 66 6.58 -8.05 5.97
CA GLU A 66 7.64 -9.03 6.28
C GLU A 66 7.63 -10.22 5.32
N ALA A 67 6.45 -10.73 4.97
CA ALA A 67 6.33 -11.81 3.99
C ALA A 67 6.81 -11.37 2.59
N ILE A 68 6.46 -10.14 2.19
CA ILE A 68 6.90 -9.56 0.91
C ILE A 68 8.42 -9.38 0.88
N SER A 69 9.03 -8.89 1.97
CA SER A 69 10.49 -8.70 2.02
C SER A 69 11.26 -10.02 1.94
N LYS A 70 10.77 -11.06 2.63
CA LYS A 70 11.38 -12.41 2.57
C LYS A 70 11.22 -13.07 1.19
N GLY A 71 10.13 -12.78 0.49
CA GLY A 71 9.89 -13.27 -0.87
C GLY A 71 10.80 -12.66 -1.94
N LYS A 72 11.44 -11.51 -1.66
CA LYS A 72 12.40 -10.85 -2.57
C LYS A 72 13.82 -11.41 -2.50
N GLU A 73 14.15 -12.23 -1.50
CA GLU A 73 15.47 -12.83 -1.30
C GLU A 73 15.57 -14.27 -1.83
N GLY A 74 14.50 -14.79 -2.44
CA GLY A 74 14.42 -16.16 -2.98
C GLY A 74 14.53 -16.26 -4.49
#